data_AF-A0A966FRH7-F1
#
_entry.id   AF-A0A966FRH7-F1
#
_cell.length_a   1.000
_cell.length_b   1.000
_cell.length_c   1.000
_cell.angle_alpha   90.00
_cell.angle_beta   90.00
_cell.angle_gamma   90.00
#
_symmetry.space_group_name_H-M   'P 1'
#
loop_
_entity.id
_entity.type
_entity.pdbx_description
1 polymer ?
#
loop_
_entity_poly.entity_id
_entity_poly.type
_entity_poly.pdbx_seq_one_letter_code
_entity_poly.pdbx_strand_id
1 'polypeptide(L)'
;MAGLLIEPIPVERTLSATLQRWAGEPFRLRHANCAFSVLDYVEAVGGCRAEPDPRAQFNPAAVVRAKGTLEAACRDVMRGLAWSIVDDEARGDVGLVELPDGLTACICVASQVGDSLPTWVARAPRGFVQHPAKAALAWRSPCRRH
;
A
#
# COMPACT_ATOMS: atom_id res chain seq x y z
N MET A 1 18.76 -14.68 14.72
CA MET A 1 18.77 -14.22 13.31
C MET A 1 18.52 -12.72 13.33
N ALA A 2 19.51 -11.93 12.96
CA ALA A 2 19.43 -10.47 13.03
C ALA A 2 18.73 -9.94 11.76
N GLY A 3 17.42 -9.67 11.86
CA GLY A 3 16.73 -8.85 10.88
C GLY A 3 17.32 -7.44 10.92
N LEU A 4 17.72 -6.91 9.76
CA LEU A 4 18.22 -5.54 9.62
C LEU A 4 17.12 -4.56 10.02
N LEU A 5 17.24 -4.00 11.22
CA LEU A 5 16.39 -2.91 11.70
C LEU A 5 16.78 -1.64 10.93
N ILE A 6 15.92 -1.21 10.01
CA ILE A 6 16.03 0.10 9.36
C ILE A 6 15.26 1.09 10.24
N GLU A 7 15.84 2.24 10.58
CA GLU A 7 15.13 3.27 11.34
C GLU A 7 13.86 3.70 10.59
N PRO A 8 12.69 3.76 11.27
CA PRO A 8 11.45 4.16 10.64
C PRO A 8 11.53 5.62 10.15
N ILE A 9 11.30 5.82 8.86
CA ILE A 9 11.23 7.16 8.26
C ILE A 9 9.83 7.75 8.54
N PRO A 10 9.70 9.04 8.89
CA PRO A 10 8.39 9.68 9.06
C PRO A 10 7.47 9.42 7.86
N VAL A 11 6.20 9.07 8.16
CA VAL A 11 5.18 8.67 7.17
C VAL A 11 5.11 9.63 5.98
N GLU A 12 5.19 10.93 6.24
CA GLU A 12 5.14 12.00 5.23
C GLU A 12 6.36 12.02 4.30
N ARG A 13 7.55 11.75 4.85
CA ARG A 13 8.79 11.67 4.07
C ARG A 13 8.81 10.42 3.21
N THR A 14 8.37 9.28 3.75
CA THR A 14 8.24 8.02 2.99
C THR A 14 7.19 8.15 1.89
N LEU A 15 6.08 8.84 2.17
CA LEU A 15 5.04 9.11 1.17
C LEU A 15 5.59 9.98 0.04
N SER A 16 6.25 11.09 0.37
CA SER A 16 6.84 12.00 -0.61
C SER A 16 7.87 11.28 -1.50
N ALA A 17 8.77 10.51 -0.91
CA ALA A 17 9.75 9.71 -1.65
C ALA A 17 9.08 8.66 -2.55
N THR A 18 8.00 8.03 -2.08
CA THR A 18 7.22 7.06 -2.86
C THR A 18 6.58 7.70 -4.08
N LEU A 19 5.95 8.87 -3.91
CA LEU A 19 5.31 9.59 -5.02
C LEU A 19 6.33 10.11 -6.05
N GLN A 20 7.47 10.64 -5.58
CA GLN A 20 8.57 11.04 -6.45
C GLN A 20 9.08 9.85 -7.28
N ARG A 21 9.27 8.70 -6.65
CA ARG A 21 9.68 7.46 -7.31
C ARG A 21 8.65 7.03 -8.35
N TRP A 22 7.37 7.04 -8.03
CA TRP A 22 6.30 6.68 -8.98
C TRP A 22 6.24 7.62 -10.18
N ALA A 23 6.54 8.92 -10.00
CA ALA A 23 6.61 9.88 -11.08
C ALA A 23 7.82 9.66 -12.00
N GLY A 24 8.96 9.18 -11.47
CA GLY A 24 10.20 9.00 -12.23
C GLY A 24 10.42 7.60 -12.81
N GLU A 25 9.79 6.55 -12.26
CA GLU A 25 10.05 5.17 -12.64
C GLU A 25 8.94 4.57 -13.52
N PRO A 26 9.29 3.85 -14.61
CA PRO A 26 8.30 3.20 -15.45
C PRO A 26 7.58 2.09 -14.68
N PHE A 27 6.26 1.99 -14.89
CA PHE A 27 5.48 0.88 -14.36
C PHE A 27 5.88 -0.44 -15.03
N ARG A 28 6.18 -1.45 -14.22
CA ARG A 28 6.52 -2.80 -14.70
C ARG A 28 5.72 -3.82 -13.90
N LEU A 29 4.75 -4.48 -14.52
CA LEU A 29 3.82 -5.39 -13.81
C LEU A 29 4.52 -6.42 -12.90
N ARG A 30 5.68 -6.93 -13.33
CA ARG A 30 6.47 -7.93 -12.59
C ARG A 30 7.26 -7.38 -11.40
N HIS A 31 7.57 -6.08 -11.39
CA HIS A 31 8.53 -5.49 -10.44
C HIS A 31 7.99 -4.24 -9.71
N ALA A 32 6.89 -3.68 -10.19
CA ALA A 32 6.48 -2.31 -9.91
C ALA A 32 4.96 -2.13 -10.16
N ASN A 33 4.15 -3.13 -9.78
CA ASN A 33 2.70 -2.99 -9.77
C ASN A 33 2.21 -2.24 -8.51
N CYS A 34 0.92 -1.92 -8.44
CA CYS A 34 0.36 -1.16 -7.32
C CYS A 34 0.59 -1.85 -5.97
N ALA A 35 0.34 -3.17 -5.88
CA ALA A 35 0.51 -3.93 -4.65
C ALA A 35 1.97 -3.93 -4.16
N PHE A 36 2.96 -4.14 -5.03
CA PHE A 36 4.37 -4.10 -4.63
C PHE A 36 4.86 -2.70 -4.32
N SER A 37 4.30 -1.70 -5.00
CA SER A 37 4.64 -0.32 -4.74
C SER A 37 4.12 0.14 -3.38
N VAL A 38 2.93 -0.31 -2.99
CA VAL A 38 2.39 -0.13 -1.63
C VAL A 38 3.19 -0.95 -0.63
N LEU A 39 3.56 -2.19 -0.94
CA LEU A 39 4.39 -3.02 -0.08
C LEU A 39 5.74 -2.36 0.22
N ASP A 40 6.42 -1.80 -0.79
CA ASP A 40 7.66 -1.03 -0.58
C ASP A 40 7.45 0.13 0.40
N TYR A 41 6.33 0.84 0.30
CA TYR A 41 5.98 1.94 1.21
C TYR A 41 5.75 1.42 2.63
N VAL A 42 4.97 0.35 2.77
CA VAL A 42 4.65 -0.30 4.06
C VAL A 42 5.93 -0.78 4.75
N GLU A 43 6.82 -1.44 4.02
CA GLU A 43 8.11 -1.92 4.53
C GLU A 43 9.04 -0.75 4.92
N ALA A 44 9.05 0.32 4.13
CA ALA A 44 9.84 1.52 4.43
C ALA A 44 9.34 2.29 5.66
N VAL A 45 8.02 2.39 5.84
CA VAL A 45 7.41 2.98 7.03
C VAL A 45 7.65 2.11 8.26
N GLY A 46 7.44 0.80 8.14
CA GLY A 46 7.54 -0.15 9.25
C GLY A 46 8.97 -0.57 9.62
N GLY A 47 9.98 -0.20 8.81
CA GLY A 47 11.38 -0.57 9.04
C GLY A 47 11.66 -2.07 8.96
N CYS A 48 10.75 -2.85 8.37
CA CYS A 48 10.82 -4.31 8.28
C CYS A 48 10.42 -4.79 6.87
N ARG A 49 10.89 -5.97 6.48
CA ARG A 49 10.56 -6.62 5.20
C ARG A 49 9.54 -7.73 5.42
N ALA A 50 8.68 -7.95 4.43
CA ALA A 50 7.72 -9.05 4.48
C ALA A 50 8.47 -10.39 4.34
N GLU A 51 8.15 -11.33 5.24
CA GLU A 51 8.66 -12.70 5.17
C GLU A 51 7.49 -13.69 5.18
N PRO A 52 7.38 -14.57 4.15
CA PRO A 52 8.22 -14.61 2.95
C PRO A 52 7.96 -13.42 2.01
N ASP A 53 8.95 -13.04 1.18
CA ASP A 53 8.81 -11.92 0.24
C ASP A 53 7.73 -12.21 -0.83
N PRO A 54 6.59 -11.48 -0.82
CA PRO A 54 5.50 -11.70 -1.77
C PRO A 54 5.94 -11.49 -3.23
N ARG A 55 6.98 -10.69 -3.47
CA ARG A 55 7.53 -10.42 -4.80
C ARG A 55 8.19 -11.67 -5.40
N ALA A 56 8.83 -12.47 -4.57
CA ALA A 56 9.49 -13.72 -5.00
C ALA A 56 8.48 -14.80 -5.42
N GLN A 57 7.27 -14.75 -4.88
CA GLN A 57 6.19 -15.71 -5.15
C GLN A 57 5.22 -15.22 -6.24
N PHE A 58 5.45 -14.03 -6.79
CA PHE A 58 4.53 -13.41 -7.74
C PHE A 58 4.51 -14.13 -9.08
N ASN A 59 3.33 -14.65 -9.44
CA ASN A 59 3.06 -15.15 -10.78
C ASN A 59 2.04 -14.27 -11.50
N PRO A 60 2.45 -13.43 -12.47
CA PRO A 60 1.53 -12.54 -13.18
C PRO A 60 0.44 -13.28 -13.95
N ALA A 61 0.66 -14.54 -14.36
CA ALA A 61 -0.35 -15.36 -15.04
C ALA A 61 -1.48 -15.80 -14.09
N ALA A 62 -1.23 -15.86 -12.77
CA ALA A 62 -2.22 -16.22 -11.77
C ALA A 62 -3.12 -15.03 -11.34
N VAL A 63 -2.67 -13.80 -11.55
CA VAL A 63 -3.35 -12.57 -11.11
C VAL A 63 -4.67 -12.31 -11.85
N VAL A 64 -4.82 -12.82 -13.08
CA VAL A 64 -6.00 -12.56 -13.93
C VAL A 64 -7.30 -13.19 -13.37
N ARG A 65 -7.25 -14.00 -12.31
CA ARG A 65 -8.36 -14.93 -11.98
C ARG A 65 -9.08 -14.81 -10.63
N ALA A 66 -8.80 -13.88 -9.72
CA ALA A 66 -9.63 -13.82 -8.50
C ALA A 66 -9.68 -12.46 -7.79
N LYS A 67 -10.87 -11.84 -7.75
CA LYS A 67 -11.17 -10.64 -6.94
C LYS A 67 -11.09 -10.87 -5.42
N GLY A 68 -10.99 -12.12 -4.93
CA GLY A 68 -10.87 -12.43 -3.49
C GLY A 68 -9.46 -12.77 -3.00
N THR A 69 -8.52 -13.09 -3.89
CA THR A 69 -7.17 -13.51 -3.49
C THR A 69 -6.29 -12.34 -3.08
N LEU A 70 -6.51 -11.14 -3.66
CA LEU A 70 -5.76 -9.94 -3.32
C LEU A 70 -6.00 -9.52 -1.87
N GLU A 71 -7.26 -9.50 -1.43
CA GLU A 71 -7.59 -9.11 -0.05
C GLU A 71 -6.96 -10.05 0.98
N ALA A 72 -7.12 -11.37 0.78
CA ALA A 72 -6.52 -12.36 1.68
C ALA A 72 -5.00 -12.24 1.72
N ALA A 73 -4.34 -12.12 0.56
CA ALA A 73 -2.89 -11.94 0.48
C ALA A 73 -2.43 -10.66 1.19
N CYS A 74 -3.12 -9.53 0.98
CA CYS A 74 -2.82 -8.29 1.68
C CYS A 74 -3.02 -8.43 3.19
N ARG A 75 -4.10 -9.07 3.66
CA ARG A 75 -4.32 -9.30 5.10
C ARG A 75 -3.18 -10.09 5.73
N ASP A 76 -2.72 -11.15 5.08
CA ASP A 76 -1.66 -12.00 5.62
C ASP A 76 -0.30 -11.26 5.66
N VAL A 77 0.05 -10.54 4.60
CA VAL A 77 1.27 -9.74 4.55
C VAL A 77 1.26 -8.63 5.61
N MET A 78 0.16 -7.86 5.68
CA MET A 78 0.04 -6.75 6.62
C MET A 78 0.05 -7.23 8.08
N ARG A 79 -0.55 -8.41 8.36
CA ARG A 79 -0.47 -9.07 9.67
C ARG A 79 0.98 -9.42 10.02
N GLY A 80 1.73 -10.01 9.07
CA GLY A 80 3.14 -10.34 9.26
C GLY A 80 4.02 -9.11 9.53
N LEU A 81 3.65 -7.96 8.97
CA LEU A 81 4.32 -6.67 9.18
C LEU A 81 3.81 -5.90 10.41
N ALA A 82 2.92 -6.47 11.21
CA ALA A 82 2.29 -5.84 12.38
C ALA A 82 1.48 -4.56 12.07
N TRP A 83 0.95 -4.41 10.86
CA TRP A 83 0.01 -3.36 10.51
C TRP A 83 -1.40 -3.74 10.95
N SER A 84 -2.11 -2.79 11.57
CA SER A 84 -3.43 -3.05 12.15
C SER A 84 -4.53 -2.64 11.20
N ILE A 85 -5.56 -3.48 11.05
CA ILE A 85 -6.79 -3.09 10.36
C ILE A 85 -7.49 -2.00 11.18
N VAL A 86 -8.09 -1.03 10.50
CA VAL A 86 -8.90 0.02 11.12
C VAL A 86 -10.33 -0.02 10.61
N ASP A 87 -11.29 0.18 11.52
CA ASP A 87 -12.72 0.27 11.17
C ASP A 87 -13.07 1.65 10.58
N ASP A 88 -12.31 2.67 10.97
CA ASP A 88 -12.40 4.03 10.45
C ASP A 88 -11.30 4.27 9.42
N GLU A 89 -11.66 4.17 8.14
CA GLU A 89 -10.75 4.31 7.00
C GLU A 89 -10.00 5.65 6.97
N ALA A 90 -10.53 6.71 7.58
CA ALA A 90 -9.85 8.00 7.66
C ALA A 90 -8.55 7.93 8.49
N ARG A 91 -8.42 6.90 9.32
CA ARG A 91 -7.23 6.59 10.13
C ARG A 91 -6.26 5.63 9.43
N GLY A 92 -6.60 5.13 8.25
CA GLY A 92 -5.76 4.25 7.47
C GLY A 92 -4.63 5.00 6.77
N ASP A 93 -3.45 4.38 6.73
CA ASP A 93 -2.30 4.86 5.96
C ASP A 93 -2.24 4.19 4.58
N VAL A 94 -2.73 2.95 4.46
CA VAL A 94 -2.85 2.21 3.20
C VAL A 94 -4.16 1.44 3.16
N GLY A 95 -4.64 1.08 1.97
CA GLY A 95 -5.92 0.40 1.84
C GLY A 95 -6.13 -0.27 0.48
N LEU A 96 -7.16 -1.10 0.41
CA LEU A 96 -7.69 -1.63 -0.84
C LEU A 96 -8.88 -0.79 -1.27
N VAL A 97 -8.84 -0.27 -2.49
CA VAL A 97 -9.86 0.63 -3.04
C VAL A 97 -10.36 0.05 -4.35
N GLU A 98 -11.69 0.01 -4.53
CA GLU A 98 -12.30 -0.36 -5.81
C GLU A 98 -12.21 0.85 -6.75
N LEU A 99 -11.34 0.76 -7.75
CA LEU A 99 -11.28 1.70 -8.86
C LEU A 99 -12.11 1.15 -10.05
N PRO A 100 -12.40 1.95 -11.08
CA PRO A 100 -13.13 1.46 -12.27
C PRO A 100 -12.50 0.21 -12.92
N ASP A 101 -11.17 0.08 -12.83
CA ASP A 101 -10.41 -1.05 -13.38
C ASP A 101 -10.27 -2.24 -12.40
N GLY A 102 -10.86 -2.14 -11.21
CA GLY A 102 -10.92 -3.19 -10.19
C GLY A 102 -10.27 -2.79 -8.85
N LEU A 103 -10.32 -3.73 -7.91
CA LEU A 103 -9.72 -3.61 -6.59
C LEU A 103 -8.20 -3.47 -6.68
N THR A 104 -7.64 -2.43 -6.07
CA THR A 104 -6.20 -2.19 -6.05
C THR A 104 -5.71 -1.69 -4.69
N ALA A 105 -4.41 -1.86 -4.44
CA ALA A 105 -3.76 -1.33 -3.26
C ALA A 105 -3.38 0.14 -3.45
N CYS A 106 -3.68 0.95 -2.44
CA CYS A 106 -3.50 2.40 -2.43
C CYS A 106 -2.81 2.88 -1.14
N ILE A 107 -2.20 4.07 -1.22
CA ILE A 107 -1.72 4.83 -0.06
C ILE A 107 -2.70 5.97 0.21
N CYS A 108 -3.02 6.24 1.48
CA CYS A 108 -3.82 7.41 1.86
C CYS A 108 -2.92 8.65 1.84
N VAL A 109 -3.30 9.68 1.09
CA VAL A 109 -2.56 10.95 1.01
C VAL A 109 -3.26 12.11 1.70
N ALA A 110 -4.56 11.98 1.92
CA ALA A 110 -5.34 12.92 2.71
C ALA A 110 -6.45 12.18 3.44
N SER A 111 -6.46 12.26 4.77
CA SER A 111 -7.57 11.78 5.57
C SER A 111 -8.85 12.58 5.26
N GLN A 112 -10.00 11.98 5.53
CA GLN A 112 -11.30 12.65 5.42
C GLN A 112 -11.34 13.93 6.27
N VAL A 113 -11.93 14.99 5.71
CA VAL A 113 -12.20 16.25 6.39
C VAL A 113 -13.68 16.62 6.19
N GLY A 114 -14.45 16.64 7.27
CA GLY A 114 -15.90 16.85 7.21
C GLY A 114 -16.61 15.73 6.45
N ASP A 115 -17.43 16.08 5.47
CA ASP A 115 -18.20 15.13 4.64
C ASP A 115 -17.43 14.59 3.43
N SER A 116 -16.14 14.95 3.27
CA SER A 116 -15.31 14.48 2.16
C SER A 116 -14.82 13.04 2.37
N LEU A 117 -14.57 12.30 1.29
CA LEU A 117 -13.94 10.98 1.36
C LEU A 117 -12.42 11.12 1.51
N PRO A 118 -11.73 10.16 2.17
CA PRO A 118 -10.27 10.11 2.14
C PRO A 118 -9.76 10.03 0.70
N THR A 119 -8.62 10.67 0.44
CA THR A 119 -7.97 10.63 -0.88
C THR A 119 -6.90 9.54 -0.91
N TRP A 120 -7.07 8.62 -1.84
CA TRP A 120 -6.19 7.48 -2.06
C TRP A 120 -5.37 7.65 -3.32
N VAL A 121 -4.16 7.12 -3.32
CA VAL A 121 -3.29 7.09 -4.50
C VAL A 121 -2.89 5.67 -4.87
N ALA A 122 -3.04 5.36 -6.15
CA ALA A 122 -2.56 4.12 -6.75
C ALA A 122 -1.50 4.44 -7.79
N ARG A 123 -0.49 3.57 -7.90
CA ARG A 123 0.51 3.69 -8.96
C ARG A 123 -0.16 3.50 -10.33
N ALA A 124 0.24 4.30 -11.31
CA ALA A 124 -0.24 4.22 -12.68
C ALA A 124 0.93 3.96 -13.65
N PRO A 125 0.66 3.61 -14.93
CA PRO A 125 1.71 3.42 -15.94
C PRO A 125 2.71 4.58 -16.04
N ARG A 126 2.24 5.80 -15.79
CA ARG A 126 3.03 7.03 -15.71
C ARG A 126 2.61 7.79 -14.45
N GLY A 127 3.39 7.71 -13.38
CA GLY A 127 3.07 8.38 -12.13
C GLY A 127 2.04 7.64 -11.28
N PHE A 128 1.00 8.36 -10.88
CA PHE A 128 -0.04 7.88 -9.98
C PHE A 128 -1.36 8.57 -10.26
N VAL A 129 -2.45 7.91 -9.86
CA VAL A 129 -3.79 8.47 -9.87
C VAL A 129 -4.22 8.76 -8.45
N GLN A 130 -4.94 9.87 -8.25
CA GLN A 130 -5.57 10.21 -6.98
C GLN A 130 -7.08 10.03 -7.11
N HIS A 131 -7.71 9.38 -6.12
CA HIS A 131 -9.14 9.14 -6.14
C HIS A 131 -9.73 9.24 -4.73
N PRO A 132 -10.67 10.19 -4.50
CA PRO A 132 -11.46 10.21 -3.27
C PRO A 132 -12.43 9.02 -3.28
N ALA A 133 -12.30 8.12 -2.32
CA ALA A 133 -13.07 6.89 -2.28
C ALA A 133 -13.12 6.28 -0.88
N LYS A 134 -14.12 5.42 -0.66
CA LYS A 134 -14.12 4.50 0.47
C LYS A 134 -13.18 3.33 0.21
N ALA A 135 -12.42 2.93 1.22
CA ALA A 135 -11.64 1.71 1.18
C ALA A 135 -12.53 0.50 1.48
N ALA A 136 -12.34 -0.57 0.73
CA ALA A 136 -12.89 -1.88 1.10
C ALA A 136 -12.21 -2.42 2.38
N LEU A 137 -10.94 -2.07 2.57
CA LEU A 137 -10.15 -2.42 3.74
C LEU A 137 -9.02 -1.41 3.92
N ALA A 138 -8.77 -0.99 5.15
CA ALA A 138 -7.71 -0.04 5.48
C ALA A 138 -6.83 -0.55 6.62
N TRP A 139 -5.55 -0.19 6.57
CA TRP A 139 -4.56 -0.50 7.60
C TRP A 139 -3.84 0.74 8.06
N ARG A 140 -3.46 0.72 9.33
CA ARG A 140 -2.64 1.74 9.97
C ARG A 140 -1.27 1.19 10.30
N SER A 141 -0.27 2.02 10.09
CA SER A 141 1.12 1.78 10.44
C SER A 141 1.28 1.56 11.95
N PRO A 142 2.18 0.64 12.38
CA PRO A 142 2.54 0.48 13.78
C PRO A 142 3.34 1.68 14.34
N CYS A 143 3.98 2.47 13.49
CA CYS A 143 4.73 3.65 13.91
C CYS A 143 3.79 4.78 14.31
N ARG A 144 3.99 5.37 15.49
CA ARG A 144 3.25 6.57 15.89
C ARG A 144 3.68 7.72 14.97
N ARG A 145 2.72 8.36 14.29
CA ARG A 145 2.94 9.68 13.68
C ARG A 145 3.36 10.60 14.83
N HIS A 146 4.61 11.03 14.85
CA HIS A 146 5.14 12.01 15.79
C HIS A 146 4.80 13.41 15.33
#